data_AF-A0A1T1BFR7-F1
#
_entry.id   AF-A0A1T1BFR7-F1
#
_cell.length_a   1.000
_cell.length_b   1.000
_cell.length_c   1.000
_cell.angle_alpha   90.00
_cell.angle_beta   90.00
_cell.angle_gamma   90.00
#
_symmetry.space_group_name_H-M   'P 1'
#
loop_
_entity.id
_entity.type
_entity.pdbx_description
1 polymer ?
#
loop_
_entity_poly.entity_id
_entity_poly.type
_entity_poly.pdbx_seq_one_letter_code
_entity_poly.pdbx_strand_id
1 'polypeptide(L)'
;MYRGREGQWAFLLHRLSGLAILAYLMLHVFSIGSFIFGERFYMVIHETYDLWPFRIGLLFVTAGVVYHAFNGLRIIVMDFTGFGVAYQRQMWYGVLLISVAAFVYAAWTLYPRLMGGY
;
A
#
# COMPACT_ATOMS: atom_id res chain seq x y z
N MET A 1 17.34 6.51 24.49
CA MET A 1 16.21 6.22 23.58
C MET A 1 16.47 6.90 22.24
N TYR A 2 16.52 6.13 21.14
CA TYR A 2 16.76 6.65 19.79
C TYR A 2 15.47 7.27 19.23
N ARG A 3 15.53 8.55 18.80
CA ARG A 3 14.36 9.32 18.35
C ARG A 3 14.28 9.40 16.83
N GLY A 4 14.21 8.24 16.17
CA GLY A 4 14.34 8.09 14.73
C GLY A 4 13.94 9.27 13.87
N ARG A 5 14.87 9.72 13.02
CA ARG A 5 14.66 10.81 12.06
C ARG A 5 13.92 10.31 10.83
N GLU A 6 13.52 11.24 9.96
CA GLU A 6 12.76 11.01 8.73
C GLU A 6 13.32 9.86 7.89
N GLY A 7 14.65 9.78 7.75
CA GLY A 7 15.31 8.70 7.01
C GLY A 7 15.09 7.31 7.61
N GLN A 8 15.04 7.16 8.93
CA GLN A 8 14.79 5.87 9.56
C GLN A 8 13.34 5.43 9.38
N TRP A 9 12.39 6.36 9.55
CA TRP A 9 10.99 6.08 9.27
C TRP A 9 10.77 5.75 7.79
N ALA A 10 11.42 6.50 6.90
CA ALA A 10 11.35 6.25 5.46
C ALA A 10 11.76 4.81 5.12
N PHE A 11 12.87 4.36 5.71
CA PHE A 11 13.40 3.00 5.57
C PHE A 11 12.48 1.93 6.14
N LEU A 12 12.01 2.11 7.38
CA LEU A 12 11.12 1.15 8.04
C LEU A 12 9.84 0.96 7.26
N LEU A 13 9.17 2.07 6.89
CA LEU A 13 7.93 2.04 6.13
C LEU A 13 8.12 1.43 4.74
N HIS A 14 9.28 1.61 4.09
CA HIS A 14 9.54 1.03 2.78
C HIS A 14 9.63 -0.51 2.85
N ARG A 15 10.26 -1.04 3.90
CA ARG A 15 10.31 -2.49 4.14
C ARG A 15 8.96 -3.07 4.51
N LEU A 16 8.25 -2.42 5.45
CA LEU A 16 6.93 -2.87 5.88
C LEU A 16 5.92 -2.86 4.73
N SER A 17 5.93 -1.81 3.90
CA SER A 17 5.09 -1.77 2.69
C SER A 17 5.48 -2.86 1.70
N GLY A 18 6.76 -3.12 1.47
CA GLY A 18 7.21 -4.22 0.60
C GLY A 18 6.72 -5.59 1.09
N LEU A 19 6.80 -5.86 2.40
CA LEU A 19 6.27 -7.08 3.00
C LEU A 19 4.74 -7.20 2.87
N ALA A 20 4.01 -6.09 3.09
CA ALA A 20 2.57 -6.05 2.91
C ALA A 20 2.16 -6.30 1.45
N ILE A 21 2.89 -5.71 0.49
CA ILE A 21 2.67 -5.93 -0.95
C ILE A 21 2.96 -7.38 -1.33
N LEU A 22 4.03 -7.97 -0.81
CA LEU A 22 4.35 -9.37 -1.06
C LEU A 22 3.23 -10.29 -0.54
N ALA A 23 2.77 -10.07 0.69
CA ALA A 23 1.66 -10.83 1.27
C ALA A 23 0.37 -10.66 0.45
N TYR A 24 0.03 -9.42 0.09
CA TYR A 24 -1.09 -9.13 -0.80
C TYR A 24 -0.96 -9.84 -2.14
N LEU A 25 0.22 -9.79 -2.78
CA LEU A 25 0.45 -10.41 -4.08
C LEU A 25 0.24 -11.92 -4.03
N MET A 26 0.70 -12.60 -2.96
CA MET A 26 0.45 -14.03 -2.79
C MET A 26 -1.05 -14.33 -2.67
N LEU A 27 -1.77 -13.59 -1.83
CA LEU A 27 -3.22 -13.73 -1.69
C LEU A 27 -3.96 -13.38 -2.99
N HIS A 28 -3.49 -12.37 -3.72
CA HIS A 28 -4.11 -11.87 -4.94
C HIS A 28 -3.99 -12.86 -6.10
N VAL A 29 -2.80 -13.44 -6.28
CA VAL A 29 -2.57 -14.49 -7.29
C VAL A 29 -3.40 -15.74 -6.96
N PHE A 30 -3.44 -16.15 -5.69
CA PHE A 30 -4.30 -17.26 -5.26
C PHE A 30 -5.78 -16.95 -5.50
N SER A 31 -6.23 -15.76 -5.13
CA SER A 31 -7.62 -15.29 -5.28
C SER A 31 -8.10 -15.39 -6.73
N ILE A 32 -7.42 -14.72 -7.66
CA ILE A 32 -7.85 -14.71 -9.07
C ILE A 32 -7.59 -16.08 -9.71
N GLY A 33 -6.48 -16.74 -9.37
CA GLY A 33 -6.14 -18.07 -9.87
C GLY A 33 -7.13 -19.16 -9.43
N SER A 34 -7.83 -18.96 -8.31
CA SER A 34 -8.83 -19.90 -7.80
C SER A 34 -9.99 -20.16 -8.77
N PHE A 35 -10.21 -19.26 -9.73
CA PHE A 35 -11.21 -19.41 -10.78
C PHE A 35 -11.02 -20.69 -11.62
N ILE A 36 -9.79 -21.20 -11.74
CA ILE A 36 -9.49 -22.46 -12.43
C ILE A 36 -10.20 -23.67 -11.77
N PHE A 37 -10.52 -23.58 -10.48
CA PHE A 37 -11.27 -24.60 -9.75
C PHE A 37 -12.80 -24.44 -9.83
N GLY A 38 -13.27 -23.49 -10.65
CA GLY A 38 -14.68 -23.22 -10.90
C GLY A 38 -15.23 -21.98 -10.18
N GLU A 39 -16.28 -21.41 -10.75
CA GLU A 39 -16.91 -20.15 -10.29
C GLU A 39 -17.34 -20.22 -8.83
N ARG A 40 -17.93 -21.34 -8.40
CA ARG A 40 -18.39 -21.50 -7.01
C ARG A 40 -17.25 -21.35 -6.00
N PHE A 41 -16.08 -21.94 -6.27
CA PHE A 41 -14.94 -21.86 -5.37
C PHE A 41 -14.38 -20.43 -5.31
N TYR A 42 -14.27 -19.79 -6.48
CA TYR A 42 -13.89 -18.38 -6.60
C TYR A 42 -14.81 -17.44 -5.82
N MET A 43 -16.12 -17.63 -5.91
CA MET A 43 -17.10 -16.78 -5.22
C MET A 43 -17.02 -16.93 -3.70
N VAL A 44 -16.87 -18.15 -3.17
CA VAL A 44 -16.70 -18.38 -1.72
C VAL A 44 -15.47 -17.64 -1.15
N ILE A 45 -14.37 -17.61 -1.91
CA ILE A 45 -13.19 -16.85 -1.54
C ILE A 45 -13.49 -15.34 -1.53
N HIS A 46 -14.20 -14.83 -2.54
CA HIS A 46 -14.51 -13.39 -2.65
C HIS A 46 -15.52 -12.92 -1.60
N GLU A 47 -16.47 -13.77 -1.20
CA GLU A 47 -17.35 -13.52 -0.05
C GLU A 47 -16.55 -13.30 1.24
N THR A 48 -15.41 -14.00 1.39
CA THR A 48 -14.51 -13.79 2.54
C THR A 48 -13.80 -12.43 2.46
N TYR A 49 -13.41 -11.99 1.27
CA TYR A 49 -12.77 -10.69 1.07
C TYR A 49 -13.74 -9.50 1.16
N ASP A 50 -15.04 -9.77 1.11
CA ASP A 50 -16.08 -8.79 1.40
C ASP A 50 -16.23 -8.48 2.90
N LEU A 51 -15.58 -9.24 3.78
CA LEU A 51 -15.57 -8.92 5.20
C LEU A 51 -14.84 -7.59 5.46
N TRP A 52 -15.35 -6.84 6.43
CA TRP A 52 -14.86 -5.51 6.79
C TRP A 52 -13.33 -5.41 7.01
N PRO A 53 -12.64 -6.39 7.66
CA PRO A 53 -11.19 -6.33 7.82
C PRO A 53 -10.42 -6.33 6.49
N PHE A 54 -10.87 -7.10 5.49
CA PHE A 54 -10.22 -7.16 4.18
C PHE A 54 -10.44 -5.87 3.39
N ARG A 55 -11.63 -5.27 3.48
CA ARG A 55 -11.94 -3.97 2.86
C ARG A 55 -11.05 -2.86 3.41
N ILE A 56 -10.84 -2.82 4.73
CA ILE A 56 -9.91 -1.87 5.36
C ILE A 56 -8.46 -2.19 5.01
N GLY A 57 -8.08 -3.47 5.05
CA GLY A 57 -6.75 -3.91 4.67
C GLY A 57 -6.38 -3.46 3.26
N LEU A 58 -7.33 -3.52 2.32
CA LEU A 58 -7.14 -3.05 0.96
C LEU A 58 -6.80 -1.56 0.90
N LEU A 59 -7.45 -0.70 1.69
CA LEU A 59 -7.13 0.74 1.74
C LEU A 59 -5.66 0.98 2.16
N PHE A 60 -5.21 0.26 3.19
CA PHE A 60 -3.83 0.37 3.67
C PHE A 60 -2.83 -0.21 2.66
N VAL A 61 -3.17 -1.32 2.00
CA VAL A 61 -2.33 -1.87 0.92
C VAL A 61 -2.23 -0.90 -0.25
N THR A 62 -3.33 -0.24 -0.66
CA THR A 62 -3.30 0.80 -1.70
C THR A 62 -2.34 1.93 -1.34
N ALA A 63 -2.45 2.48 -0.13
CA ALA A 63 -1.52 3.50 0.35
C ALA A 63 -0.08 2.98 0.43
N GLY A 64 0.10 1.73 0.86
CA GLY A 64 1.39 1.05 0.95
C GLY A 64 2.07 0.86 -0.40
N VAL A 65 1.33 0.48 -1.44
CA VAL A 65 1.83 0.37 -2.82
C VAL A 65 2.33 1.72 -3.33
N VAL A 66 1.52 2.77 -3.17
CA VAL A 66 1.87 4.13 -3.58
C VAL A 66 3.12 4.60 -2.82
N TYR A 67 3.12 4.44 -1.50
CA TYR A 67 4.28 4.77 -0.68
C TYR A 67 5.54 4.01 -1.12
N HIS A 68 5.44 2.70 -1.34
CA HIS A 68 6.56 1.86 -1.71
C HIS A 68 7.18 2.29 -3.04
N ALA A 69 6.33 2.53 -4.05
CA ALA A 69 6.75 2.96 -5.38
C ALA A 69 7.44 4.33 -5.34
N PHE A 70 6.79 5.34 -4.76
CA PHE A 70 7.34 6.70 -4.72
C PHE A 70 8.54 6.83 -3.77
N ASN A 71 8.57 6.09 -2.65
CA ASN A 71 9.76 6.06 -1.81
C ASN A 71 10.93 5.32 -2.48
N GLY A 72 10.65 4.28 -3.28
CA GLY A 72 11.65 3.64 -4.14
C GLY A 72 12.24 4.63 -5.15
N LEU A 73 11.39 5.42 -5.81
CA LEU A 73 11.84 6.49 -6.71
C LEU A 73 12.66 7.56 -5.98
N ARG A 74 12.27 7.96 -4.76
CA ARG A 74 13.06 8.84 -3.91
C ARG A 74 14.46 8.27 -3.66
N ILE A 75 14.57 6.98 -3.34
CA ILE A 75 15.86 6.30 -3.13
C ILE A 75 16.70 6.36 -4.40
N ILE A 76 16.13 6.03 -5.56
CA ILE A 76 16.81 6.14 -6.86
C ILE A 76 17.33 7.57 -7.07
N VAL A 77 16.52 8.59 -6.87
CA VAL A 77 16.95 10.00 -7.02
C VAL A 77 18.08 10.36 -6.05
N MET A 78 18.06 9.83 -4.82
CA MET A 78 19.14 10.02 -3.84
C MET A 78 20.44 9.33 -4.26
N ASP A 79 20.37 8.14 -4.85
CA ASP A 79 21.53 7.36 -5.28
C ASP A 79 22.23 8.00 -6.49
N PHE A 80 21.46 8.64 -7.38
CA PHE A 80 21.98 9.20 -8.63
C PHE A 80 22.23 10.72 -8.59
N THR A 81 21.74 11.45 -7.57
CA THR A 81 21.87 12.93 -7.54
C THR A 81 22.19 13.48 -6.15
N GLY A 82 23.07 14.49 -6.10
CA GLY A 82 23.34 15.25 -4.87
C GLY A 82 22.11 16.04 -4.37
N PHE A 83 21.21 16.43 -5.29
CA PHE A 83 19.94 17.06 -4.97
C PHE A 83 19.06 16.13 -4.11
N GLY A 84 18.98 14.85 -4.45
CA GLY A 84 18.19 13.89 -3.68
C GLY A 84 18.63 13.83 -2.21
N VAL A 85 19.94 13.85 -1.95
CA VAL A 85 20.47 13.86 -0.58
C VAL A 85 20.13 15.19 0.13
N ALA A 86 20.29 16.33 -0.56
CA ALA A 86 20.02 17.66 0.00
C ALA A 86 18.55 17.87 0.40
N TYR A 87 17.60 17.32 -0.36
CA TYR A 87 16.15 17.50 -0.17
C TYR A 87 15.45 16.23 0.35
N GLN A 88 16.19 15.30 0.95
CA GLN A 88 15.67 13.99 1.37
C GLN A 88 14.47 14.06 2.32
N ARG A 89 14.41 15.10 3.17
CA ARG A 89 13.31 15.35 4.11
C ARG A 89 12.05 15.81 3.38
N GLN A 90 12.18 16.80 2.50
CA GLN A 90 11.10 17.37 1.71
C GLN A 90 10.49 16.32 0.78
N MET A 91 11.35 15.54 0.10
CA MET A 91 10.90 14.43 -0.74
C MET A 91 10.12 13.39 0.06
N TRP A 92 10.58 13.03 1.28
CA TRP A 92 9.86 12.05 2.09
C TRP A 92 8.47 12.54 2.50
N TYR A 93 8.34 13.80 2.92
CA TYR A 93 7.01 14.38 3.19
C TYR A 93 6.14 14.47 1.93
N GLY A 94 6.72 14.72 0.76
CA GLY A 94 6.02 14.64 -0.51
C GLY A 94 5.47 13.24 -0.78
N VAL A 95 6.28 12.20 -0.56
CA VAL A 95 5.85 10.80 -0.67
C VAL A 95 4.71 10.50 0.32
N LEU A 96 4.82 10.94 1.58
CA LEU A 96 3.77 10.75 2.57
C LEU A 96 2.46 11.45 2.15
N LEU A 97 2.54 12.69 1.67
CA LEU A 97 1.36 13.43 1.21
C LEU A 97 0.65 12.71 0.07
N ILE A 98 1.39 12.24 -0.94
CA ILE A 98 0.84 11.48 -2.06
C ILE A 98 0.18 10.18 -1.58
N SER A 99 0.83 9.48 -0.64
CA SER A 99 0.32 8.22 -0.08
C SER A 99 -0.97 8.42 0.73
N VAL A 100 -1.04 9.48 1.53
CA VAL A 100 -2.25 9.86 2.28
C VAL A 100 -3.36 10.29 1.32
N ALA A 101 -3.04 11.06 0.28
CA ALA A 101 -4.01 11.45 -0.74
C ALA A 101 -4.61 10.22 -1.44
N ALA A 102 -3.78 9.23 -1.80
CA ALA A 102 -4.24 7.97 -2.36
C ALA A 102 -5.14 7.18 -1.40
N PHE A 103 -4.78 7.12 -0.11
CA PHE A 103 -5.62 6.50 0.92
C PHE A 103 -6.99 7.18 1.01
N VAL A 104 -7.02 8.51 1.12
CA VAL A 104 -8.26 9.29 1.25
C VAL A 104 -9.13 9.12 0.01
N TYR A 105 -8.53 9.16 -1.18
CA TYR A 105 -9.24 8.92 -2.43
C TYR A 105 -9.85 7.51 -2.50
N ALA A 106 -9.07 6.48 -2.13
CA ALA A 106 -9.56 5.11 -2.06
C ALA A 106 -10.71 4.98 -1.03
N ALA A 107 -10.56 5.56 0.16
CA ALA A 107 -11.58 5.52 1.20
C ALA A 107 -12.87 6.23 0.77
N TRP A 108 -12.76 7.37 0.10
CA TRP A 108 -13.90 8.11 -0.42
C TRP A 108 -14.65 7.33 -1.50
N THR A 109 -13.93 6.79 -2.48
CA THR A 109 -14.52 6.02 -3.58
C THR A 109 -15.11 4.68 -3.12
N LEU A 110 -14.55 4.08 -2.06
CA LEU A 110 -15.02 2.83 -1.48
C LEU A 110 -16.00 3.02 -0.32
N TYR A 111 -16.35 4.26 0.03
CA TYR A 111 -17.19 4.56 1.19
C TYR A 111 -18.52 3.77 1.23
N PRO A 112 -19.29 3.64 0.13
CA PRO A 112 -20.51 2.83 0.13
C PRO A 112 -20.22 1.37 0.51
N ARG A 113 -19.17 0.79 -0.07
CA ARG A 113 -18.75 -0.59 0.18
C ARG A 113 -18.22 -0.79 1.59
N LEU A 114 -17.54 0.21 2.17
CA LEU A 114 -17.06 0.16 3.55
C LEU A 114 -18.20 0.13 4.57
N MET A 115 -19.32 0.77 4.27
CA MET A 115 -20.51 0.86 5.13
C MET A 115 -21.55 -0.26 4.87
N GLY A 116 -21.22 -1.24 4.03
CA GLY A 116 -22.12 -2.37 3.72
C GLY A 116 -23.13 -2.09 2.60
N GLY A 117 -22.97 -0.98 1.86
CA GLY A 117 -23.71 -0.73 0.63
C GLY A 117 -23.09 -1.51 -0.53
N TYR A 118 -23.90 -2.40 -1.14
CA TYR A 118 -23.62 -2.97 -2.46
C TYR A 118 -23.87 -1.92 -3.55
#